data_AF-W1QDT8-F1
#
_entry.id   AF-W1QDT8-F1
#
_cell.length_a   1.000
_cell.length_b   1.000
_cell.length_c   1.000
_cell.angle_alpha   90.00
_cell.angle_beta   90.00
_cell.angle_gamma   90.00
#
_symmetry.space_group_name_H-M   'P 1'
#
loop_
_entity.id
_entity.type
_entity.pdbx_description
1 polymer ?
#
loop_
_entity_poly.entity_id
_entity_poly.type
_entity_poly.pdbx_seq_one_letter_code
_entity_poly.pdbx_strand_id
1 'polypeptide(L)'
;MQKDEIVEIVLNNQDTGKHPFHLHGHAFQVFERGPAYPDNAPESYNESAPYTPPEYPMRRDVIYVNPNSHFVIRFKADNPGVWYFHCHIEWHLTQGLALVLVEDPLGIQANETLTDNWKHVCENVNVAYTGNAAGNDKDLFDLTGQNVQVKALPAGFTARGIVALVFSCVSGILGCVVIFWYGMADIPDMEKRVLADLNIDERAFLAAEDDDETASADAMGSTINALSKQGTAHEITTSH
;
A
#
# COMPACT_ATOMS: atom_id res chain seq x y z
N MET A 1 -18.09 -16.26 25.28
CA MET A 1 -18.34 -15.09 26.12
C MET A 1 -19.68 -15.29 26.82
N GLN A 2 -19.77 -14.97 28.10
CA GLN A 2 -21.01 -15.04 28.87
C GLN A 2 -21.88 -13.82 28.60
N LYS A 3 -23.19 -13.99 28.76
CA LYS A 3 -24.16 -12.91 28.56
C LYS A 3 -23.90 -11.74 29.51
N ASP A 4 -24.00 -10.52 28.98
CA ASP A 4 -23.88 -9.23 29.66
C ASP A 4 -22.50 -8.94 30.30
N GLU A 5 -21.48 -9.77 30.05
CA GLU A 5 -20.13 -9.52 30.56
C GLU A 5 -19.46 -8.34 29.84
N ILE A 6 -18.58 -7.62 30.53
CA ILE A 6 -17.72 -6.62 29.90
C ILE A 6 -16.46 -7.33 29.42
N VAL A 7 -16.29 -7.38 28.11
CA VAL A 7 -15.15 -8.01 27.44
C VAL A 7 -14.12 -6.93 27.14
N GLU A 8 -12.87 -7.20 27.49
CA GLU A 8 -11.70 -6.40 27.11
C GLU A 8 -10.86 -7.17 26.10
N ILE A 9 -10.50 -6.52 25.00
CA ILE A 9 -9.53 -7.04 24.03
C ILE A 9 -8.31 -6.13 24.07
N VAL A 10 -7.18 -6.74 24.46
CA VAL A 10 -5.84 -6.15 24.34
C VAL A 10 -5.21 -6.69 23.08
N LEU A 11 -4.86 -5.80 22.14
CA LEU A 11 -4.18 -6.16 20.91
C LEU A 11 -2.77 -5.58 20.90
N ASN A 12 -1.77 -6.45 20.84
CA ASN A 12 -0.36 -6.08 20.70
C ASN A 12 0.09 -6.27 19.25
N ASN A 13 0.45 -5.18 18.59
CA ASN A 13 0.95 -5.19 17.23
C ASN A 13 2.47 -5.43 17.23
N GLN A 14 2.85 -6.65 16.84
CA GLN A 14 4.24 -7.05 16.65
C GLN A 14 4.74 -6.78 15.22
N ASP A 15 3.99 -6.01 14.42
CA ASP A 15 4.34 -5.62 13.06
C ASP A 15 4.58 -4.10 12.93
N THR A 16 5.42 -3.75 11.94
CA THR A 16 5.78 -2.37 11.61
C THR A 16 4.68 -1.61 10.84
N GLY A 17 3.64 -2.31 10.39
CA GLY A 17 2.50 -1.75 9.70
C GLY A 17 1.41 -1.22 10.63
N LYS A 18 0.46 -0.49 10.03
CA LYS A 18 -0.82 -0.16 10.65
C LYS A 18 -1.86 -1.20 10.25
N HIS A 19 -2.67 -1.64 11.21
CA HIS A 19 -3.74 -2.61 10.96
C HIS A 19 -5.07 -2.07 11.49
N PRO A 20 -6.05 -1.74 10.62
CA PRO A 20 -7.41 -1.42 11.04
C PRO A 20 -8.14 -2.69 11.46
N PHE A 21 -8.42 -2.86 12.75
CA PHE A 21 -9.21 -3.96 13.27
C PHE A 21 -10.68 -3.59 13.37
N HIS A 22 -11.54 -4.45 12.86
CA HIS A 22 -12.99 -4.35 12.87
C HIS A 22 -13.59 -5.44 13.76
N LEU A 23 -14.62 -5.09 14.55
CA LEU A 23 -15.42 -6.03 15.33
C LEU A 23 -16.86 -6.04 14.79
N HIS A 24 -17.34 -7.22 14.43
CA HIS A 24 -18.74 -7.42 14.06
C HIS A 24 -19.64 -7.38 15.29
N GLY A 25 -20.92 -7.02 15.11
CA GLY A 25 -21.95 -7.06 16.15
C GLY A 25 -21.90 -5.95 17.20
N HIS A 26 -20.79 -5.19 17.29
CA HIS A 26 -20.55 -4.25 18.39
C HIS A 26 -19.90 -2.93 17.95
N ALA A 27 -20.30 -1.83 18.59
CA ALA A 27 -19.53 -0.59 18.62
C ALA A 27 -18.81 -0.48 19.98
N PHE A 28 -17.53 -0.85 19.98
CA PHE A 28 -16.68 -0.92 21.16
C PHE A 28 -16.19 0.46 21.62
N GLN A 29 -15.90 0.56 22.92
CA GLN A 29 -15.20 1.67 23.54
C GLN A 29 -13.70 1.52 23.32
N VAL A 30 -13.06 2.59 22.84
CA VAL A 30 -11.60 2.66 22.73
C VAL A 30 -11.04 3.16 24.05
N PHE A 31 -10.50 2.25 24.85
CA PHE A 31 -9.94 2.55 26.16
C PHE A 31 -8.56 3.17 26.04
N GLU A 32 -7.69 2.54 25.24
CA GLU A 32 -6.32 2.99 25.02
C GLU A 32 -5.90 2.72 23.59
N ARG A 33 -5.05 3.59 23.06
CA ARG A 33 -4.26 3.29 21.87
C ARG A 33 -2.86 3.89 22.06
N GLY A 34 -1.86 3.02 22.09
CA GLY A 34 -0.47 3.42 22.24
C GLY A 34 0.02 4.30 21.08
N PRO A 35 1.10 5.08 21.29
CA PRO A 35 1.75 5.83 20.22
C PRO A 35 2.44 4.89 19.23
N ALA A 36 2.88 5.42 18.08
CA ALA A 36 3.62 4.62 17.09
C ALA A 36 5.10 4.49 17.48
N TYR A 37 5.67 3.30 17.27
CA TYR A 37 7.07 2.97 17.57
C TYR A 37 7.81 2.46 16.31
N PRO A 38 7.91 3.27 15.23
CA PRO A 38 8.35 2.79 13.92
C PRO A 38 9.79 2.24 13.89
N ASP A 39 10.68 2.83 14.69
CA ASP A 39 12.11 2.50 14.71
C ASP A 39 12.52 1.70 15.96
N ASN A 40 11.55 1.31 16.78
CA ASN A 40 11.76 0.68 18.07
C ASN A 40 11.19 -0.75 18.09
N ALA A 41 11.60 -1.53 19.09
CA ALA A 41 10.96 -2.82 19.36
C ALA A 41 9.46 -2.62 19.67
N PRO A 42 8.61 -3.61 19.36
CA PRO A 42 7.20 -3.57 19.72
C PRO A 42 6.96 -3.35 21.21
N GLU A 43 6.15 -2.35 21.53
CA GLU A 43 5.73 -2.02 22.89
C GLU A 43 4.31 -2.57 23.13
N SER A 44 4.24 -3.67 23.87
CA SER A 44 2.98 -4.30 24.27
C SER A 44 2.30 -3.53 25.41
N TYR A 45 1.00 -3.72 25.55
CA TYR A 45 0.23 -3.17 26.66
C TYR A 45 0.79 -3.67 28.01
N ASN A 46 0.93 -2.74 28.97
CA ASN A 46 1.41 -3.05 30.31
C ASN A 46 0.24 -3.09 31.31
N GLU A 47 -0.22 -4.31 31.63
CA GLU A 47 -1.30 -4.53 32.59
C GLU A 47 -0.99 -4.00 34.01
N SER A 48 0.29 -3.86 34.37
CA SER A 48 0.70 -3.35 35.68
C SER A 48 0.62 -1.82 35.80
N ALA A 49 0.47 -1.12 34.66
CA ALA A 49 0.35 0.33 34.60
C ALA A 49 -0.74 0.73 33.58
N PRO A 50 -2.02 0.39 33.86
CA PRO A 50 -3.10 0.59 32.91
C PRO A 50 -3.34 2.08 32.65
N TYR A 51 -3.62 2.44 31.40
CA TYR A 51 -4.06 3.79 31.06
C TYR A 51 -5.41 4.10 31.70
N THR A 52 -5.56 5.35 32.18
CA THR A 52 -6.86 5.84 32.65
C THR A 52 -7.59 6.46 31.45
N PRO A 53 -8.64 5.81 30.93
CA PRO A 53 -9.41 6.35 29.82
C PRO A 53 -10.17 7.63 30.22
N PRO A 54 -10.60 8.44 29.26
CA PRO A 54 -11.56 9.51 29.53
C PRO A 54 -12.86 8.95 30.10
N GLU A 55 -13.60 9.75 30.87
CA GLU A 55 -14.90 9.37 31.46
C GLU A 55 -15.88 8.83 30.40
N TYR A 56 -15.84 9.38 29.18
CA TYR A 56 -16.61 8.94 28.03
C TYR A 56 -15.69 8.57 26.87
N PRO A 57 -15.27 7.29 26.77
CA PRO A 57 -14.42 6.82 25.68
C PRO A 57 -15.12 6.92 24.32
N MET A 58 -14.33 7.15 23.27
CA MET A 58 -14.81 7.07 21.88
C MET A 58 -15.40 5.69 21.61
N ARG A 59 -16.54 5.63 20.92
CA ARG A 59 -17.17 4.39 20.47
C ARG A 59 -17.17 4.28 18.96
N ARG A 60 -16.75 3.12 18.43
CA ARG A 60 -16.72 2.79 17.00
C ARG A 60 -16.57 1.29 16.78
N ASP A 61 -16.65 0.86 15.53
CA ASP A 61 -16.58 -0.54 15.08
C ASP A 61 -15.23 -0.91 14.43
N VAL A 62 -14.41 0.08 14.05
CA VAL A 62 -13.10 -0.12 13.43
C VAL A 62 -12.05 0.79 14.06
N ILE A 63 -10.94 0.28 14.56
CA ILE A 63 -9.80 1.10 15.01
C ILE A 63 -8.49 0.56 14.45
N TYR A 64 -7.58 1.44 14.02
CA TYR A 64 -6.24 1.01 13.65
C TYR A 64 -5.30 0.96 14.85
N VAL A 65 -4.51 -0.10 14.93
CA VAL A 65 -3.31 -0.17 15.76
C VAL A 65 -2.15 0.52 15.05
N ASN A 66 -1.30 1.21 15.83
CA ASN A 66 -0.09 1.84 15.31
C ASN A 66 1.04 0.81 15.12
N PRO A 67 2.07 1.12 14.31
CA PRO A 67 3.27 0.28 14.21
C PRO A 67 3.88 -0.03 15.57
N ASN A 68 4.22 -1.30 15.81
CA ASN A 68 4.96 -1.74 16.99
C ASN A 68 4.32 -1.29 18.33
N SER A 69 2.99 -1.23 18.39
CA SER A 69 2.21 -0.61 19.46
C SER A 69 1.08 -1.52 19.93
N HIS A 70 0.10 -0.98 20.65
CA HIS A 70 -1.07 -1.72 21.13
C HIS A 70 -2.34 -0.87 21.16
N PHE A 71 -3.48 -1.51 21.34
CA PHE A 71 -4.70 -0.85 21.79
C PHE A 71 -5.47 -1.73 22.77
N VAL A 72 -6.34 -1.10 23.54
CA VAL A 72 -7.30 -1.75 24.42
C VAL A 72 -8.70 -1.28 24.06
N ILE A 73 -9.60 -2.23 23.79
CA ILE A 73 -11.02 -1.95 23.54
C ILE A 73 -11.88 -2.71 24.53
N ARG A 74 -13.04 -2.14 24.89
CA ARG A 74 -14.05 -2.81 25.69
C ARG A 74 -15.41 -2.78 25.03
N PHE A 75 -16.17 -3.85 25.17
CA PHE A 75 -17.57 -3.91 24.76
C PHE A 75 -18.35 -4.79 25.73
N LYS A 76 -19.67 -4.64 25.72
CA LYS A 76 -20.56 -5.48 26.52
C LYS A 76 -21.06 -6.61 25.63
N ALA A 77 -21.02 -7.84 26.14
CA ALA A 77 -21.54 -9.01 25.45
C ALA A 77 -23.09 -9.07 25.58
N ASP A 78 -23.79 -8.12 24.98
CA ASP A 78 -25.25 -7.98 25.00
C ASP A 78 -25.95 -8.34 23.68
N ASN A 79 -25.23 -8.94 22.73
CA ASN A 79 -25.70 -9.32 21.40
C ASN A 79 -25.29 -10.78 21.07
N PRO A 80 -26.10 -11.79 21.47
CA PRO A 80 -25.81 -13.20 21.22
C PRO A 80 -25.54 -13.48 19.74
N GLY A 81 -24.38 -14.05 19.43
CA GLY A 81 -23.93 -14.21 18.05
C GLY A 81 -22.52 -14.77 17.89
N VAL A 82 -22.14 -15.00 16.64
CA VAL A 82 -20.78 -15.42 16.26
C VAL A 82 -20.14 -14.26 15.50
N TRP A 83 -19.25 -13.53 16.17
CA TRP A 83 -18.74 -12.24 15.69
C TRP A 83 -17.31 -12.36 15.20
N TYR A 84 -17.05 -11.81 14.01
CA TYR A 84 -15.72 -11.78 13.45
C TYR A 84 -14.95 -10.56 13.96
N PHE A 85 -13.73 -10.77 14.43
CA PHE A 85 -12.79 -9.69 14.81
C PHE A 85 -11.53 -9.83 13.96
N HIS A 86 -11.31 -8.88 13.07
CA HIS A 86 -10.29 -9.05 12.03
C HIS A 86 -9.69 -7.75 11.55
N CYS A 87 -8.50 -7.85 10.93
CA CYS A 87 -7.97 -6.74 10.16
C CYS A 87 -8.81 -6.51 8.90
N HIS A 88 -9.19 -5.27 8.63
CA HIS A 88 -10.00 -4.88 7.46
C HIS A 88 -9.16 -4.61 6.20
N ILE A 89 -7.88 -4.99 6.24
CA ILE A 89 -7.02 -5.04 5.07
C ILE A 89 -7.18 -6.45 4.47
N GLU A 90 -7.75 -6.52 3.27
CA GLU A 90 -8.14 -7.78 2.62
C GLU A 90 -7.00 -8.80 2.54
N TRP A 91 -5.79 -8.35 2.19
CA TRP A 91 -4.64 -9.25 2.10
C TRP A 91 -4.14 -9.74 3.47
N HIS A 92 -4.38 -9.01 4.57
CA HIS A 92 -4.09 -9.49 5.92
C HIS A 92 -5.18 -10.45 6.42
N LEU A 93 -6.45 -10.18 6.10
CA LEU A 93 -7.57 -11.06 6.41
C LEU A 93 -7.40 -12.43 5.72
N THR A 94 -7.10 -12.43 4.42
CA THR A 94 -6.85 -13.66 3.65
C THR A 94 -5.61 -14.43 4.11
N GLN A 95 -4.65 -13.76 4.76
CA GLN A 95 -3.53 -14.40 5.44
C GLN A 95 -3.89 -15.00 6.81
N GLY A 96 -5.10 -14.75 7.32
CA GLY A 96 -5.63 -15.28 8.57
C GLY A 96 -5.57 -14.32 9.76
N LEU A 97 -5.40 -13.00 9.55
CA LEU A 97 -5.35 -12.01 10.64
C LEU A 97 -6.76 -11.72 11.20
N ALA A 98 -7.35 -12.74 11.83
CA ALA A 98 -8.70 -12.73 12.34
C ALA A 98 -8.89 -13.72 13.49
N LEU A 99 -9.92 -13.50 14.30
CA LEU A 99 -10.45 -14.45 15.28
C LEU A 99 -11.97 -14.38 15.30
N VAL A 100 -12.60 -15.44 15.79
CA VAL A 100 -14.05 -15.54 15.92
C VAL A 100 -14.42 -15.55 17.40
N LEU A 101 -15.36 -14.70 17.79
CA LEU A 101 -15.90 -14.62 19.13
C LEU A 101 -17.29 -15.26 19.16
N VAL A 102 -17.48 -16.25 20.03
CA VAL A 102 -18.79 -16.87 20.26
C VAL A 102 -19.41 -16.24 21.51
N GLU A 103 -20.46 -15.48 21.32
CA GLU A 103 -21.17 -14.71 22.34
C GLU A 103 -22.48 -15.37 22.73
N ASP A 104 -22.65 -15.67 24.02
CA ASP A 104 -23.85 -16.28 24.59
C ASP A 104 -24.41 -17.44 23.72
N PRO A 105 -23.67 -18.57 23.59
CA PRO A 105 -24.10 -19.70 22.75
C PRO A 105 -25.45 -20.28 23.17
N LEU A 106 -25.81 -20.19 24.45
CA LEU A 106 -27.11 -20.63 24.94
C LEU A 106 -28.22 -19.65 24.52
N GLY A 107 -27.96 -18.35 24.56
CA GLY A 107 -28.85 -17.33 24.02
C GLY A 107 -29.07 -17.45 22.51
N ILE A 108 -28.00 -17.78 21.75
CA ILE A 108 -28.13 -18.10 20.32
C ILE A 108 -29.08 -19.28 20.13
N GLN A 109 -28.84 -20.40 20.83
CA GLN A 109 -29.67 -21.60 20.69
C GLN A 109 -31.14 -21.40 21.09
N ALA A 110 -31.40 -20.50 22.04
CA ALA A 110 -32.74 -20.22 22.52
C ALA A 110 -33.56 -19.33 21.58
N ASN A 111 -32.91 -18.41 20.86
CA ASN A 111 -33.59 -17.36 20.10
C ASN A 111 -33.44 -17.49 18.58
N GLU A 112 -32.39 -18.17 18.11
CA GLU A 112 -32.02 -18.22 16.70
C GLU A 112 -32.09 -19.65 16.15
N THR A 113 -32.64 -19.79 14.94
CA THR A 113 -32.65 -21.06 14.22
C THR A 113 -32.32 -20.82 12.75
N LEU A 114 -31.59 -21.75 12.14
CA LEU A 114 -31.29 -21.67 10.71
C LEU A 114 -32.56 -21.89 9.89
N THR A 115 -32.94 -20.88 9.10
CA THR A 115 -34.02 -21.00 8.11
C THR A 115 -33.67 -22.03 7.03
N ASP A 116 -34.67 -22.59 6.37
CA ASP A 116 -34.44 -23.58 5.31
C ASP A 116 -33.66 -23.02 4.12
N ASN A 117 -33.79 -21.71 3.84
CA ASN A 117 -32.97 -21.04 2.83
C ASN A 117 -31.47 -21.12 3.15
N TRP A 118 -31.09 -20.89 4.42
CA TRP A 118 -29.69 -21.00 4.84
C TRP A 118 -29.14 -22.42 4.69
N LYS A 119 -29.95 -23.42 5.04
CA LYS A 119 -29.58 -24.84 4.86
C LYS A 119 -29.37 -25.19 3.40
N HIS A 120 -30.28 -24.77 2.51
CA HIS A 120 -30.14 -24.99 1.07
C HIS A 120 -28.89 -24.31 0.49
N VAL A 121 -28.51 -23.12 0.99
CA VAL A 121 -27.25 -22.48 0.57
C VAL A 121 -26.06 -23.36 0.93
N CYS A 122 -25.99 -23.87 2.17
CA CYS A 122 -24.93 -24.78 2.62
C CYS A 122 -24.85 -26.05 1.77
N GLU A 123 -26.00 -26.68 1.49
CA GLU A 123 -26.09 -27.87 0.64
C GLU A 123 -25.61 -27.59 -0.80
N ASN A 124 -26.00 -26.46 -1.38
CA ASN A 124 -25.59 -26.07 -2.74
C ASN A 124 -24.08 -25.83 -2.87
N VAL A 125 -23.40 -25.42 -1.80
CA VAL A 125 -21.94 -25.26 -1.77
C VAL A 125 -21.20 -26.46 -1.17
N ASN A 126 -21.92 -27.56 -0.89
CA ASN A 126 -21.37 -28.78 -0.29
C ASN A 126 -20.64 -28.54 1.04
N VAL A 127 -21.21 -27.68 1.89
CA VAL A 127 -20.71 -27.36 3.24
C VAL A 127 -21.67 -27.92 4.28
N ALA A 128 -21.13 -28.65 5.27
CA ALA A 128 -21.92 -29.13 6.39
C ALA A 128 -22.38 -27.96 7.28
N TYR A 129 -23.67 -27.90 7.60
CA TYR A 129 -24.25 -26.91 8.52
C TYR A 129 -24.42 -27.45 9.95
N THR A 130 -23.96 -28.67 10.22
CA THR A 130 -23.95 -29.33 11.53
C THR A 130 -22.55 -29.86 11.83
N GLY A 131 -22.16 -29.86 13.10
CA GLY A 131 -20.86 -30.37 13.56
C GLY A 131 -19.85 -29.27 13.83
N ASN A 132 -18.58 -29.66 13.97
CA ASN A 132 -17.46 -28.77 14.25
C ASN A 132 -16.89 -28.12 12.97
N ALA A 133 -15.69 -27.54 13.05
CA ALA A 133 -15.01 -26.90 11.92
C ALA A 133 -14.70 -27.83 10.72
N ALA A 134 -14.76 -29.15 10.92
CA ALA A 134 -14.63 -30.17 9.87
C ALA A 134 -15.98 -30.80 9.47
N GLY A 135 -17.10 -30.38 10.07
CA GLY A 135 -18.42 -30.98 9.87
C GLY A 135 -18.65 -32.29 10.65
N ASN A 136 -17.79 -32.61 11.62
CA ASN A 136 -17.96 -33.79 12.46
C ASN A 136 -18.96 -33.51 13.60
N ASP A 137 -20.04 -34.29 13.66
CA ASP A 137 -21.14 -34.15 14.62
C ASP A 137 -21.09 -35.17 15.77
N LYS A 138 -20.34 -36.26 15.62
CA LYS A 138 -20.15 -37.32 16.63
C LYS A 138 -18.94 -37.06 17.52
N ASP A 139 -17.78 -36.88 16.91
CA ASP A 139 -16.55 -36.52 17.62
C ASP A 139 -16.22 -35.05 17.35
N LEU A 140 -16.57 -34.20 18.31
CA LEU A 140 -16.38 -32.76 18.19
C LEU A 140 -14.90 -32.34 18.24
N PHE A 141 -14.01 -33.22 18.69
CA PHE A 141 -12.57 -32.96 18.73
C PHE A 141 -11.83 -33.44 17.48
N ASP A 142 -12.47 -34.25 16.64
CA ASP A 142 -11.89 -34.63 15.35
C ASP A 142 -12.00 -33.46 14.37
N LEU A 143 -10.88 -32.80 14.12
CA LEU A 143 -10.77 -31.67 13.19
C LEU A 143 -10.18 -32.11 11.84
N THR A 144 -10.13 -33.40 11.55
CA THR A 144 -9.62 -33.93 10.29
C THR A 144 -10.44 -33.41 9.12
N GLY A 145 -9.82 -32.69 8.20
CA GLY A 145 -10.49 -32.07 7.04
C GLY A 145 -10.92 -30.62 7.25
N GLN A 146 -10.68 -30.02 8.42
CA GLN A 146 -10.89 -28.58 8.60
C GLN A 146 -9.97 -27.75 7.68
N ASN A 147 -10.40 -26.52 7.40
CA ASN A 147 -9.52 -25.55 6.76
C ASN A 147 -8.34 -25.21 7.67
N VAL A 148 -7.13 -25.27 7.12
CA VAL A 148 -5.89 -24.94 7.83
C VAL A 148 -5.24 -23.73 7.21
N GLN A 149 -4.61 -22.90 8.03
CA GLN A 149 -3.82 -21.78 7.55
C GLN A 149 -2.70 -22.29 6.63
N VAL A 150 -2.53 -21.63 5.48
CA VAL A 150 -1.39 -21.89 4.60
C VAL A 150 -0.09 -21.60 5.34
N LYS A 151 0.94 -22.40 5.08
CA LYS A 151 2.26 -22.19 5.71
C LYS A 151 2.78 -20.80 5.40
N ALA A 152 3.45 -20.18 6.37
CA ALA A 152 4.14 -18.92 6.17
C ALA A 152 5.07 -19.00 4.94
N LEU A 153 5.09 -17.93 4.15
CA LEU A 153 6.04 -17.82 3.04
C LEU A 153 7.47 -17.82 3.60
N PRO A 154 8.42 -18.51 2.93
CA PRO A 154 9.82 -18.49 3.36
C PRO A 154 10.34 -17.05 3.36
N ALA A 155 11.16 -16.71 4.36
CA ALA A 155 11.79 -15.41 4.42
C ALA A 155 12.73 -15.20 3.22
N GLY A 156 12.68 -14.01 2.62
CA GLY A 156 13.52 -13.61 1.49
C GLY A 156 12.95 -13.93 0.11
N PHE A 157 13.71 -13.62 -0.93
CA PHE A 157 13.30 -13.92 -2.30
C PHE A 157 13.45 -15.40 -2.61
N THR A 158 12.41 -16.01 -3.17
CA THR A 158 12.54 -17.34 -3.77
C THR A 158 13.50 -17.28 -4.96
N ALA A 159 14.16 -18.38 -5.32
CA ALA A 159 15.02 -18.43 -6.51
C ALA A 159 14.27 -17.97 -7.78
N ARG A 160 12.98 -18.31 -7.90
CA ARG A 160 12.10 -17.81 -8.97
C ARG A 160 11.92 -16.29 -8.90
N GLY A 161 11.78 -15.73 -7.70
CA GLY A 161 11.70 -14.29 -7.46
C GLY A 161 12.97 -13.55 -7.86
N ILE A 162 14.15 -14.09 -7.51
CA ILE A 162 15.45 -13.51 -7.92
C ILE A 162 15.57 -13.52 -9.44
N VAL A 163 15.28 -14.65 -10.08
CA VAL A 163 15.33 -14.78 -11.55
C VAL A 163 14.38 -13.78 -12.20
N ALA A 164 13.14 -13.68 -11.73
CA ALA A 164 12.17 -12.71 -12.25
C ALA A 164 12.65 -11.25 -12.07
N LEU A 165 13.22 -10.90 -10.91
CA LEU A 165 13.76 -9.57 -10.65
C LEU A 165 14.90 -9.24 -11.60
N VAL A 166 15.85 -10.17 -11.80
CA VAL A 166 16.98 -9.99 -12.72
C VAL A 166 16.50 -9.75 -14.14
N PHE A 167 15.56 -10.56 -14.65
CA PHE A 167 15.01 -10.37 -16.00
C PHE A 167 14.26 -9.04 -16.14
N SER A 168 13.50 -8.61 -15.14
CA SER A 168 12.85 -7.30 -15.13
C SER A 168 13.86 -6.16 -15.16
N CYS A 169 14.94 -6.23 -14.37
CA CYS A 169 16.01 -5.23 -14.39
C CYS A 169 16.72 -5.19 -15.75
N VAL A 170 17.06 -6.35 -16.33
CA VAL A 170 17.69 -6.43 -17.65
C VAL A 170 16.78 -5.86 -18.73
N SER A 171 15.49 -6.21 -18.72
CA SER A 171 14.52 -5.66 -19.67
C SER A 171 14.36 -4.15 -19.53
N GLY A 172 14.36 -3.62 -18.30
CA GLY A 172 14.31 -2.19 -18.05
C GLY A 172 15.53 -1.46 -18.61
N ILE A 173 16.73 -1.99 -18.37
CA ILE A 173 17.98 -1.44 -18.90
C ILE A 173 17.99 -1.48 -20.44
N LEU A 174 17.62 -2.61 -21.03
CA LEU A 174 17.52 -2.74 -22.49
C LEU A 174 16.52 -1.75 -23.07
N GLY A 175 15.36 -1.56 -22.43
CA GLY A 175 14.38 -0.55 -22.83
C GLY A 175 14.96 0.87 -22.83
N CYS A 176 15.67 1.26 -21.77
CA CYS A 176 16.36 2.55 -21.69
C CYS A 176 17.42 2.72 -22.78
N VAL A 177 18.22 1.67 -23.05
CA VAL A 177 19.26 1.68 -24.10
C VAL A 177 18.64 1.83 -25.48
N VAL A 178 17.54 1.12 -25.76
CA VAL A 178 16.83 1.22 -27.05
C VAL A 178 16.26 2.61 -27.25
N ILE A 179 15.63 3.20 -26.23
CA ILE A 179 15.12 4.57 -26.29
C ILE A 179 16.25 5.56 -26.55
N PHE A 180 17.37 5.43 -25.83
CA PHE A 180 18.52 6.31 -26.02
C PHE A 180 19.11 6.18 -27.42
N TRP A 181 19.26 4.95 -27.93
CA TRP A 181 19.80 4.73 -29.27
C TRP A 181 18.88 5.30 -30.35
N TYR A 182 17.58 5.03 -30.29
CA TYR A 182 16.62 5.62 -31.24
C TYR A 182 16.50 7.14 -31.08
N GLY A 183 16.66 7.67 -29.86
CA GLY A 183 16.66 9.10 -29.60
C GLY A 183 17.90 9.83 -30.13
N MET A 184 19.06 9.16 -30.19
CA MET A 184 20.28 9.71 -30.81
C MET A 184 20.47 9.31 -32.27
N ALA A 185 19.63 8.43 -32.81
CA ALA A 185 19.66 8.11 -34.23
C ALA A 185 19.11 9.31 -34.99
N ASP A 186 20.00 10.12 -35.55
CA ASP A 186 19.62 11.20 -36.48
C ASP A 186 18.73 10.62 -37.58
N ILE A 187 17.55 11.23 -37.77
CA ILE A 187 16.69 10.87 -38.90
C ILE A 187 17.36 11.45 -40.15
N PRO A 188 17.91 10.61 -41.05
CA PRO A 188 18.46 11.12 -42.30
C PRO A 188 17.34 11.83 -43.06
N ASP A 189 17.65 13.02 -43.59
CA ASP A 189 16.74 13.86 -44.36
C ASP A 189 15.52 14.39 -43.57
N MET A 190 15.64 14.61 -42.24
CA MET A 190 14.54 15.21 -41.45
C MET A 190 14.12 16.58 -42.02
N GLU A 191 15.10 17.40 -42.39
CA GLU A 191 14.91 18.74 -42.94
C GLU A 191 14.22 18.70 -44.30
N LYS A 192 14.64 17.80 -45.20
CA LYS A 192 13.98 17.59 -46.50
C LYS A 192 12.56 17.05 -46.35
N ARG A 193 12.30 16.20 -45.36
CA ARG A 193 10.94 15.69 -45.06
C ARG A 193 10.04 16.81 -44.54
N VAL A 194 10.55 17.67 -43.66
CA VAL A 194 9.82 18.84 -43.15
C VAL A 194 9.57 19.86 -44.27
N LEU A 195 10.55 20.11 -45.14
CA LEU A 195 10.41 20.98 -46.31
C LEU A 195 9.37 20.43 -47.32
N ALA A 196 9.34 19.11 -47.53
CA ALA A 196 8.35 18.46 -48.38
C ALA A 196 6.93 18.51 -47.79
N ASP A 197 6.77 18.28 -46.47
CA ASP A 197 5.46 18.35 -45.79
C ASP A 197 4.92 19.78 -45.70
N LEU A 198 5.79 20.77 -45.53
CA LEU A 198 5.42 22.19 -45.52
C LEU A 198 5.31 22.80 -46.92
N ASN A 199 5.61 22.03 -47.96
CA ASN A 199 5.56 22.43 -49.36
C ASN A 199 6.39 23.71 -49.64
N ILE A 200 7.53 23.82 -48.97
CA ILE A 200 8.50 24.92 -49.10
C ILE A 200 9.58 24.48 -50.09
N ASP A 201 9.89 25.33 -51.07
CA ASP A 201 10.93 25.06 -52.07
C ASP A 201 12.31 25.03 -51.39
N GLU A 202 13.00 23.89 -51.47
CA GLU A 202 14.33 23.63 -50.90
C GLU A 202 15.35 24.72 -51.29
N ARG A 203 15.23 25.28 -52.50
CA ARG A 203 16.09 26.39 -52.95
C ARG A 203 15.81 27.71 -52.26
N ALA A 204 14.57 27.97 -51.88
CA ALA A 204 14.18 29.21 -51.23
C ALA A 204 14.60 29.22 -49.75
N PHE A 205 14.61 28.05 -49.09
CA PHE A 205 15.07 27.91 -47.72
C PHE A 205 16.59 28.04 -47.61
N LEU A 206 17.35 27.32 -48.45
CA LEU A 206 18.81 27.40 -48.47
C LEU A 206 19.31 28.82 -48.84
N ALA A 207 18.60 29.52 -49.74
CA ALA A 207 18.93 30.91 -50.05
C ALA A 207 18.67 31.87 -48.87
N ALA A 208 17.67 31.60 -48.03
CA ALA A 208 17.39 32.40 -46.83
C ALA A 208 18.41 32.13 -45.70
N GLU A 209 18.97 30.92 -45.63
CA GLU A 209 19.98 30.53 -44.64
C GLU A 209 21.37 31.08 -45.00
N ASP A 210 21.73 31.07 -46.29
CA ASP A 210 22.95 31.73 -46.81
C ASP A 210 22.92 33.27 -46.60
N ASP A 211 21.73 33.89 -46.70
CA ASP A 211 21.54 35.33 -46.45
C ASP A 211 21.66 35.69 -44.95
N ASP A 212 21.33 34.78 -44.03
CA ASP A 212 21.43 35.01 -42.58
C ASP A 212 22.86 34.76 -42.04
N GLU A 213 23.60 33.77 -42.59
CA GLU A 213 25.03 33.59 -42.28
C GLU A 213 25.89 34.77 -42.75
N THR A 214 25.59 35.32 -43.93
CA THR A 214 26.29 36.52 -44.45
C THR A 214 25.98 37.77 -43.63
N ALA A 215 24.74 37.94 -43.15
CA ALA A 215 24.36 39.01 -42.24
C ALA A 215 25.02 38.89 -40.84
N SER A 216 25.16 37.67 -40.32
CA SER A 216 25.83 37.37 -39.05
C SER A 216 27.34 37.66 -39.10
N ALA A 217 28.00 37.26 -40.19
CA ALA A 217 29.43 37.52 -40.41
C ALA A 217 29.76 39.02 -40.52
N ASP A 218 28.91 39.81 -41.18
CA ASP A 218 29.07 41.27 -41.29
C ASP A 218 28.81 41.99 -39.94
N ALA A 219 27.88 41.49 -39.12
CA ALA A 219 27.63 42.00 -37.77
C ALA A 219 28.80 41.74 -36.80
N MET A 220 29.45 40.57 -36.91
CA MET A 220 30.64 40.24 -36.12
C MET A 220 31.87 41.08 -36.51
N GLY A 221 32.08 41.32 -37.82
CA GLY A 221 33.16 42.18 -38.32
C GLY A 221 33.06 43.65 -37.88
N SER A 222 31.83 44.19 -37.82
CA SER A 222 31.56 45.55 -37.33
C SER A 222 31.86 45.72 -35.82
N THR A 223 31.57 44.68 -35.02
CA THR A 223 31.74 44.72 -33.56
C THR A 223 33.20 44.66 -33.13
N ILE A 224 34.06 43.94 -33.88
CA ILE A 224 35.50 43.85 -33.62
C ILE A 224 36.20 45.20 -33.92
N ASN A 225 35.78 45.91 -34.96
CA ASN A 225 36.31 47.26 -35.27
C ASN A 225 35.92 48.32 -34.24
N ALA A 226 34.79 48.16 -33.54
CA ALA A 226 34.36 49.04 -32.46
C ALA A 226 35.16 48.83 -31.16
N LEU A 227 35.53 47.59 -30.84
CA LEU A 227 36.30 47.23 -29.64
C LEU A 227 37.79 47.62 -29.72
N SER A 228 38.36 47.69 -30.93
CA SER A 228 39.74 48.19 -31.14
C SER A 228 39.92 49.68 -30.79
N LYS A 229 38.85 50.46 -30.67
CA LYS A 229 38.91 51.91 -30.40
C LYS A 229 38.71 52.31 -28.93
N GLN A 230 38.46 51.37 -28.02
CA GLN A 230 38.18 51.66 -26.60
C GLN A 230 39.22 51.17 -25.58
N GLY A 231 40.34 50.60 -26.02
CA GLY A 231 41.38 50.11 -25.12
C GLY A 231 42.35 51.19 -24.62
N THR A 232 41.96 52.00 -23.63
CA THR A 232 42.93 52.58 -22.66
C THR A 232 42.26 53.00 -21.35
N ALA A 233 42.86 52.54 -20.26
CA ALA A 233 42.75 52.99 -18.86
C ALA A 233 41.53 52.51 -18.04
N HIS A 234 41.74 51.49 -17.20
CA HIS A 234 41.67 51.73 -15.76
C HIS A 234 42.43 50.69 -14.94
N GLU A 235 43.17 51.23 -13.98
CA GLU A 235 44.18 50.63 -13.11
C GLU A 235 43.55 49.90 -11.91
N ILE A 236 44.20 48.82 -11.49
CA ILE A 236 43.83 47.91 -10.41
C ILE A 236 44.17 48.55 -9.06
N THR A 237 43.24 48.55 -8.10
CA THR A 237 43.56 48.69 -6.68
C THR A 237 42.90 47.60 -5.85
N THR A 238 43.76 46.79 -5.21
CA THR A 238 43.47 45.79 -4.19
C THR A 238 43.61 46.40 -2.80
N SER A 239 42.69 46.10 -1.86
CA SER A 239 43.04 46.05 -0.43
C SER A 239 42.01 45.28 0.40
N HIS A 240 42.54 44.29 1.13
CA HIS A 240 42.16 43.72 2.43
C HIS A 240 40.72 43.36 2.78
#